data_AF-A0AAW8EIS6-F1
#
_entry.id   AF-A0AAW8EIS6-F1
#
_cell.length_a   1.000
_cell.length_b   1.000
_cell.length_c   1.000
_cell.angle_alpha   90.00
_cell.angle_beta   90.00
_cell.angle_gamma   90.00
#
_symmetry.space_group_name_H-M   'P 1'
#
loop_
_entity.id
_entity.type
_entity.pdbx_description
1 polymer ?
#
loop_
_entity_poly.entity_id
_entity_poly.type
_entity_poly.pdbx_seq_one_letter_code
_entity_poly.pdbx_strand_id
1 'polypeptide(L)'
;MTTLPSLAGTLRVRPGLRRPHNLASDRRALAGLLLAGRSAAEAPHLLANLFTLCGHAHFLCATLALAAAQGQEAFGSAAQRRALRRETARDHALRIGLDWPVELHVPGAMPAWADSSRTSLLGCPWLADGARSKGDAEGIAWLADLLGASPADWLALWEREPAEWLAQWSERGRGWLPALLHASAALGSRPLQPAAPLRPHGSPADLRALADGLGTAFDAAAPTWRGRCAETGTWTRLHDLRADPPASAWERLGARIADLARLSLPDTPGRAGTGWLATGALQTGTGEGLAWVETARGLLIHRARIEGPPADRRVAGYDVVAPTDWNFHPLGAVAHALERMPAEGREAGPLLRILMAAYDPCVRFAVESRTATAELPHA
;
A
#
# COMPACT_ATOMS: atom_id res chain seq x y z
N MET A 1 -20.41 4.80 22.90
CA MET A 1 -19.79 5.83 22.05
C MET A 1 -18.50 5.26 21.48
N THR A 2 -18.54 4.73 20.27
CA THR A 2 -17.35 4.27 19.53
C THR A 2 -16.54 5.49 19.13
N THR A 3 -15.29 5.58 19.58
CA THR A 3 -14.37 6.65 19.18
C THR A 3 -14.00 6.47 17.70
N LEU A 4 -13.78 7.57 16.97
CA LEU A 4 -13.31 7.60 15.56
C LEU A 4 -12.18 6.61 15.22
N PRO A 5 -11.16 6.35 16.08
CA PRO A 5 -10.16 5.31 15.83
C PRO A 5 -10.70 3.87 15.72
N SER A 6 -11.92 3.58 16.16
CA SER A 6 -12.53 2.24 16.02
C SER A 6 -13.05 1.92 14.61
N LEU A 7 -13.21 2.91 13.73
CA LEU A 7 -13.80 2.72 12.41
C LEU A 7 -12.79 2.23 11.36
N ALA A 8 -11.52 2.60 11.49
CA ALA A 8 -10.46 2.18 10.56
C ALA A 8 -10.10 0.69 10.70
N GLY A 9 -10.33 0.11 11.88
CA GLY A 9 -9.87 -1.22 12.25
C GLY A 9 -8.42 -1.24 12.73
N THR A 10 -8.00 -2.39 13.25
CA THR A 10 -6.68 -2.73 13.78
C THR A 10 -6.29 -4.13 13.30
N LEU A 11 -5.03 -4.28 12.92
CA LEU A 11 -4.42 -5.59 12.66
C LEU A 11 -3.86 -6.17 13.95
N ARG A 12 -4.36 -7.33 14.36
CA ARG A 12 -3.84 -8.08 15.51
C ARG A 12 -2.82 -9.08 15.01
N VAL A 13 -1.58 -8.93 15.44
CA VAL A 13 -0.45 -9.76 15.02
C VAL A 13 0.08 -10.57 16.21
N ARG A 14 0.34 -11.87 15.97
CA ARG A 14 0.82 -12.82 16.98
C ARG A 14 2.01 -13.62 16.42
N PRO A 15 3.23 -13.05 16.43
CA PRO A 15 4.43 -13.74 15.95
C PRO A 15 4.63 -15.12 16.59
N GLY A 16 5.09 -16.09 15.81
CA GLY A 16 5.34 -17.47 16.25
C GLY A 16 4.10 -18.36 16.37
N LEU A 17 2.88 -17.83 16.23
CA LEU A 17 1.68 -18.65 16.12
C LEU A 17 1.50 -19.18 14.69
N ARG A 18 0.80 -20.32 14.58
CA ARG A 18 0.45 -20.90 13.27
C ARG A 18 -0.64 -20.10 12.58
N ARG A 19 -0.57 -20.04 11.26
CA ARG A 19 -1.66 -19.53 10.41
C ARG A 19 -2.90 -20.43 10.53
N PRO A 20 -4.13 -19.90 10.45
CA PRO A 20 -4.49 -18.49 10.26
C PRO A 20 -4.57 -17.67 11.56
N HIS A 21 -4.20 -18.23 12.71
CA HIS A 21 -4.43 -17.60 14.03
C HIS A 21 -3.44 -16.50 14.39
N ASN A 22 -2.40 -16.30 13.58
CA ASN A 22 -1.33 -15.36 13.85
C ASN A 22 -1.57 -13.93 13.32
N LEU A 23 -2.64 -13.75 12.55
CA LEU A 23 -3.00 -12.48 11.95
C LEU A 23 -4.53 -12.36 11.88
N ALA A 24 -5.08 -11.27 12.38
CA ALA A 24 -6.50 -10.96 12.27
C ALA A 24 -6.72 -9.47 12.02
N SER A 25 -7.74 -9.13 11.25
CA SER A 25 -8.18 -7.75 11.01
C SER A 25 -9.59 -7.57 11.56
N ASP A 26 -9.83 -6.49 12.30
CA ASP A 26 -11.20 -6.10 12.71
C ASP A 26 -11.77 -4.93 11.88
N ARG A 27 -11.11 -4.64 10.74
CA ARG A 27 -11.59 -3.68 9.74
C ARG A 27 -12.97 -4.08 9.24
N ARG A 28 -13.89 -3.11 9.20
CA ARG A 28 -15.27 -3.31 8.71
C ARG A 28 -15.39 -2.83 7.27
N ALA A 29 -16.23 -3.51 6.49
CA ALA A 29 -16.61 -3.12 5.12
C ALA A 29 -17.57 -1.91 5.13
N LEU A 30 -17.10 -0.75 5.59
CA LEU A 30 -17.94 0.44 5.79
C LEU A 30 -18.48 1.05 4.50
N ALA A 31 -17.79 0.88 3.37
CA ALA A 31 -18.17 1.49 2.09
C ALA A 31 -19.57 1.07 1.65
N GLY A 32 -19.88 -0.23 1.64
CA GLY A 32 -21.20 -0.74 1.28
C GLY A 32 -22.30 -0.24 2.22
N LEU A 33 -22.03 -0.23 3.54
CA LEU A 33 -22.98 0.24 4.55
C LEU A 33 -23.29 1.74 4.42
N LEU A 34 -22.29 2.56 4.12
CA LEU A 34 -22.45 4.02 4.03
C LEU A 34 -23.09 4.48 2.72
N LEU A 35 -22.85 3.73 1.64
CA LEU A 35 -23.30 4.11 0.30
C LEU A 35 -24.63 3.50 -0.11
N ALA A 36 -25.11 2.43 0.52
CA ALA A 36 -26.39 1.82 0.18
C ALA A 36 -27.53 2.87 0.12
N GLY A 37 -28.22 2.94 -1.03
CA GLY A 37 -29.31 3.88 -1.30
C GLY A 37 -28.91 5.35 -1.57
N ARG A 38 -27.62 5.69 -1.43
CA ARG A 38 -27.09 7.04 -1.72
C ARG A 38 -27.02 7.30 -3.22
N SER A 39 -26.97 8.59 -3.58
CA SER A 39 -26.75 8.99 -4.97
C SER A 39 -25.36 8.55 -5.44
N ALA A 40 -25.30 8.00 -6.65
CA ALA A 40 -24.03 7.68 -7.30
C ALA A 40 -23.12 8.92 -7.44
N ALA A 41 -23.69 10.12 -7.59
CA ALA A 41 -22.91 11.35 -7.70
C ALA A 41 -22.23 11.76 -6.38
N GLU A 42 -22.82 11.42 -5.23
CA GLU A 42 -22.31 11.78 -3.89
C GLU A 42 -21.23 10.80 -3.41
N ALA A 43 -21.31 9.53 -3.85
CA ALA A 43 -20.48 8.45 -3.35
C ALA A 43 -18.96 8.69 -3.40
N PRO A 44 -18.37 9.25 -4.48
CA PRO A 44 -16.92 9.52 -4.52
C PRO A 44 -16.44 10.45 -3.39
N HIS A 45 -17.20 11.50 -3.06
CA HIS A 45 -16.84 12.45 -2.00
C HIS A 45 -16.95 11.81 -0.61
N LEU A 46 -17.99 10.99 -0.38
CA LEU A 46 -18.16 10.26 0.87
C LEU A 46 -17.00 9.29 1.12
N LEU A 47 -16.55 8.56 0.09
CA LEU A 47 -15.41 7.64 0.21
C LEU A 47 -14.09 8.39 0.41
N ALA A 48 -13.89 9.52 -0.27
CA ALA A 48 -12.70 10.36 -0.06
C ALA A 48 -12.59 10.84 1.40
N ASN A 49 -13.71 11.23 2.01
CA ASN A 49 -13.78 11.66 3.41
C ASN A 49 -13.62 10.50 4.41
N LEU A 50 -14.09 9.30 4.04
CA LEU A 50 -13.95 8.11 4.88
C LEU A 50 -12.49 7.63 4.95
N PHE A 51 -11.79 7.64 3.82
CA PHE A 51 -10.43 7.11 3.69
C PHE A 51 -9.40 8.23 3.54
N THR A 52 -9.23 9.04 4.59
CA THR A 52 -8.46 10.29 4.57
C THR A 52 -6.97 10.15 4.24
N LEU A 53 -6.37 8.97 4.45
CA LEU A 53 -4.97 8.71 4.07
C LEU A 53 -4.80 8.64 2.55
N CYS A 54 -5.79 8.12 1.83
CA CYS A 54 -5.75 7.89 0.39
C CYS A 54 -7.02 8.43 -0.31
N GLY A 55 -7.45 9.62 0.12
CA GLY A 55 -8.73 10.20 -0.26
C GLY A 55 -8.85 10.47 -1.76
N HIS A 56 -7.78 10.93 -2.43
CA HIS A 56 -7.81 11.13 -3.88
C HIS A 56 -7.85 9.80 -4.63
N ALA A 57 -7.13 8.78 -4.16
CA ALA A 57 -7.20 7.45 -4.75
C ALA A 57 -8.62 6.85 -4.66
N HIS A 58 -9.25 6.93 -3.49
CA HIS A 58 -10.63 6.45 -3.31
C HIS A 58 -11.64 7.28 -4.11
N PHE A 59 -11.48 8.61 -4.18
CA PHE A 59 -12.30 9.47 -5.02
C PHE A 59 -12.23 9.03 -6.48
N LEU A 60 -11.01 8.93 -7.03
CA LEU A 60 -10.79 8.55 -8.42
C LEU A 60 -11.32 7.15 -8.70
N CYS A 61 -10.98 6.17 -7.87
CA CYS A 61 -11.43 4.79 -8.05
C CYS A 61 -12.97 4.70 -8.01
N ALA A 62 -13.62 5.46 -7.13
CA ALA A 62 -15.06 5.50 -7.05
C ALA A 62 -15.74 6.17 -8.25
N THR A 63 -15.22 7.31 -8.70
CA THR A 63 -15.69 7.98 -9.91
C THR A 63 -15.63 7.03 -11.11
N LEU A 64 -14.50 6.32 -11.26
CA LEU A 64 -14.30 5.36 -12.34
C LEU A 64 -15.26 4.16 -12.26
N ALA A 65 -15.42 3.56 -11.08
CA ALA A 65 -16.32 2.41 -10.90
C ALA A 65 -17.78 2.76 -11.20
N LEU A 66 -18.23 3.94 -10.74
CA LEU A 66 -19.61 4.38 -10.92
C LEU A 66 -19.91 4.84 -12.34
N ALA A 67 -18.93 5.39 -13.06
CA ALA A 67 -19.06 5.67 -14.48
C ALA A 67 -19.12 4.38 -15.30
N ALA A 68 -18.25 3.41 -15.01
CA ALA A 68 -18.29 2.09 -15.64
C ALA A 68 -19.62 1.37 -15.39
N ALA A 69 -20.17 1.45 -14.18
CA ALA A 69 -21.48 0.89 -13.85
C ALA A 69 -22.63 1.52 -14.66
N GLN A 70 -22.47 2.76 -15.11
CA GLN A 70 -23.40 3.46 -16.01
C GLN A 70 -23.19 3.12 -17.49
N GLY A 71 -22.21 2.26 -17.82
CA GLY A 71 -21.82 1.96 -19.20
C GLY A 71 -21.04 3.10 -19.87
N GLN A 72 -20.43 3.99 -19.07
CA GLN A 72 -19.59 5.07 -19.59
C GLN A 72 -18.14 4.61 -19.60
N GLU A 73 -17.45 4.85 -20.72
CA GLU A 73 -15.99 4.82 -20.71
C GLU A 73 -15.47 6.01 -19.91
N ALA A 74 -14.71 5.72 -18.86
CA ALA A 74 -14.16 6.74 -17.99
C ALA A 74 -12.67 6.51 -17.75
N PHE A 75 -11.92 7.59 -17.85
CA PHE A 75 -10.49 7.64 -17.55
C PHE A 75 -10.26 8.75 -16.55
N GLY A 76 -9.29 8.57 -15.64
CA GLY A 76 -8.93 9.64 -14.71
C GLY A 76 -8.43 10.87 -15.48
N SER A 77 -8.99 12.05 -15.22
CA SER A 77 -8.51 13.30 -15.82
C SER A 77 -7.04 13.57 -15.47
N ALA A 78 -6.36 14.42 -16.24
CA ALA A 78 -4.97 14.79 -15.95
C ALA A 78 -4.82 15.38 -14.53
N ALA A 79 -5.80 16.13 -14.03
CA ALA A 79 -5.80 16.66 -12.68
C ALA A 79 -5.90 15.54 -11.62
N GLN A 80 -6.81 14.57 -11.81
CA GLN A 80 -6.94 13.42 -10.90
C GLN A 80 -5.68 12.56 -10.88
N ARG A 81 -5.06 12.29 -12.05
CA ARG A 81 -3.80 11.52 -12.11
C ARG A 81 -2.64 12.25 -11.41
N ARG A 82 -2.54 13.58 -11.55
CA ARG A 82 -1.57 14.39 -10.80
C ARG A 82 -1.83 14.36 -9.29
N ALA A 83 -3.09 14.44 -8.87
CA ALA A 83 -3.46 14.33 -7.45
C ALA A 83 -3.09 12.96 -6.88
N LEU A 84 -3.37 11.87 -7.60
CA LEU A 84 -2.97 10.52 -7.23
C LEU A 84 -1.45 10.36 -7.12
N ARG A 85 -0.69 10.84 -8.13
CA ARG A 85 0.78 10.82 -8.10
C ARG A 85 1.32 11.53 -6.86
N ARG A 86 0.81 12.74 -6.58
CA ARG A 86 1.21 13.54 -5.42
C ARG A 86 0.87 12.84 -4.11
N GLU A 87 -0.35 12.31 -3.97
CA GLU A 87 -0.77 11.56 -2.79
C GLU A 87 0.12 10.34 -2.56
N THR A 88 0.44 9.60 -3.62
CA THR A 88 1.33 8.43 -3.55
C THR A 88 2.75 8.81 -3.13
N ALA A 89 3.33 9.86 -3.74
CA ALA A 89 4.65 10.36 -3.37
C ALA A 89 4.70 10.90 -1.93
N ARG A 90 3.66 11.63 -1.51
CA ARG A 90 3.49 12.11 -0.14
C ARG A 90 3.47 10.95 0.87
N ASP A 91 2.69 9.90 0.59
CA ASP A 91 2.58 8.75 1.47
C ASP A 91 3.91 7.99 1.60
N HIS A 92 4.67 7.85 0.51
CA HIS A 92 6.03 7.32 0.57
C HIS A 92 6.96 8.21 1.40
N ALA A 93 6.95 9.52 1.17
CA ALA A 93 7.79 10.45 1.91
C ALA A 93 7.48 10.44 3.41
N LEU A 94 6.19 10.39 3.79
CA LEU A 94 5.77 10.23 5.19
C LEU A 94 6.27 8.92 5.78
N ARG A 95 6.01 7.80 5.10
CA ARG A 95 6.44 6.47 5.58
C ARG A 95 7.96 6.40 5.76
N ILE A 96 8.72 6.95 4.82
CA ILE A 96 10.19 6.96 4.84
C ILE A 96 10.74 7.92 5.91
N GLY A 97 10.23 9.16 5.99
CA GLY A 97 10.79 10.19 6.85
C GLY A 97 10.27 10.21 8.29
N LEU A 98 9.07 9.69 8.53
CA LEU A 98 8.39 9.71 9.84
C LEU A 98 8.40 8.34 10.52
N ASP A 99 7.98 7.28 9.82
CA ASP A 99 7.76 5.97 10.45
C ASP A 99 9.04 5.12 10.46
N TRP A 100 9.76 5.01 9.34
CA TRP A 100 10.97 4.18 9.25
C TRP A 100 12.05 4.49 10.30
N PRO A 101 12.35 5.76 10.66
CA PRO A 101 13.34 6.06 11.70
C PRO A 101 13.03 5.42 13.06
N VAL A 102 11.74 5.16 13.33
CA VAL A 102 11.24 4.49 14.53
C VAL A 102 11.10 2.98 14.30
N GLU A 103 10.48 2.57 13.19
CA GLU A 103 10.18 1.17 12.90
C GLU A 103 11.44 0.34 12.64
N LEU A 104 12.40 0.87 11.88
CA LEU A 104 13.64 0.19 11.50
C LEU A 104 14.74 0.33 12.58
N HIS A 105 14.46 1.05 13.69
CA HIS A 105 15.43 1.20 14.76
C HIS A 105 15.75 -0.17 15.41
N VAL A 106 17.04 -0.50 15.39
CA VAL A 106 17.61 -1.67 16.07
C VAL A 106 18.34 -1.18 17.33
N PRO A 107 18.01 -1.72 18.52
CA PRO A 107 18.69 -1.34 19.77
C PRO A 107 20.22 -1.47 19.67
N GLY A 108 20.94 -0.43 20.04
CA GLY A 108 22.40 -0.36 19.97
C GLY A 108 22.97 0.45 18.80
N ALA A 109 22.15 0.82 17.81
CA ALA A 109 22.51 1.83 16.80
C ALA A 109 22.11 3.23 17.30
N MET A 110 23.02 4.21 17.24
CA MET A 110 22.73 5.58 17.71
C MET A 110 21.61 6.23 16.87
N PRO A 111 20.62 6.92 17.48
CA PRO A 111 19.48 7.50 16.75
C PRO A 111 19.84 8.87 16.15
N ALA A 112 21.02 8.99 15.53
CA ALA A 112 21.46 10.22 14.87
C ALA A 112 20.62 10.59 13.64
N TRP A 113 19.74 9.69 13.19
CA TRP A 113 18.87 9.91 12.05
C TRP A 113 17.53 10.59 12.36
N ALA A 114 17.05 10.60 13.61
CA ALA A 114 15.70 11.11 13.91
C ALA A 114 15.55 12.62 13.62
N ASP A 115 16.55 13.41 14.01
CA ASP A 115 16.55 14.85 13.74
C ASP A 115 16.77 15.14 12.25
N SER A 116 17.67 14.40 11.60
CA SER A 116 17.93 14.52 10.16
C SER A 116 16.73 14.11 9.31
N SER A 117 16.02 13.03 9.67
CA SER A 117 14.82 12.58 8.96
C SER A 117 13.70 13.59 9.11
N ARG A 118 13.48 14.11 10.33
CA ARG A 118 12.51 15.18 10.59
C ARG A 118 12.83 16.44 9.78
N THR A 119 14.10 16.86 9.78
CA THR A 119 14.55 18.06 9.05
C THR A 119 14.35 17.90 7.55
N SER A 120 14.75 16.74 6.99
CA SER A 120 14.52 16.42 5.60
C SER A 120 13.02 16.41 5.27
N LEU A 121 12.18 15.79 6.10
CA LEU A 121 10.74 15.70 5.88
C LEU A 121 10.06 17.08 5.88
N LEU A 122 10.51 18.02 6.72
CA LEU A 122 10.01 19.40 6.71
C LEU A 122 10.31 20.13 5.38
N GLY A 123 11.36 19.72 4.67
CA GLY A 123 11.70 20.20 3.34
C GLY A 123 10.97 19.48 2.19
N CYS A 124 10.17 18.45 2.46
CA CYS A 124 9.53 17.64 1.43
C CYS A 124 8.43 18.42 0.69
N PRO A 125 8.53 18.61 -0.64
CA PRO A 125 7.59 19.44 -1.41
C PRO A 125 6.19 18.83 -1.51
N TRP A 126 6.06 17.50 -1.39
CA TRP A 126 4.75 16.83 -1.42
C TRP A 126 3.95 16.98 -0.11
N LEU A 127 4.56 17.53 0.95
CA LEU A 127 3.86 17.85 2.20
C LEU A 127 3.40 19.31 2.28
N ALA A 128 3.90 20.17 1.41
CA ALA A 128 3.45 21.56 1.35
C ALA A 128 2.03 21.64 0.80
N ASP A 129 1.18 22.49 1.40
CA ASP A 129 -0.15 22.80 0.89
C ASP A 129 -0.10 23.26 -0.57
N GLY A 130 -1.20 23.05 -1.31
CA GLY A 130 -1.26 23.29 -2.77
C GLY A 130 -0.77 24.67 -3.24
N ALA A 131 -0.92 25.74 -2.46
CA ALA A 131 -0.41 27.08 -2.79
C ALA A 131 1.12 27.23 -2.63
N ARG A 132 1.75 26.34 -1.85
CA ARG A 132 3.19 26.26 -1.57
C ARG A 132 3.86 25.06 -2.22
N SER A 133 3.11 24.28 -3.01
CA SER A 133 3.65 23.14 -3.75
C SER A 133 4.68 23.62 -4.76
N LYS A 134 5.93 23.50 -4.37
CA LYS A 134 7.09 23.53 -5.25
C LYS A 134 7.00 22.31 -6.19
N GLY A 135 7.29 22.50 -7.47
CA GLY A 135 6.94 21.56 -8.54
C GLY A 135 7.78 20.26 -8.54
N ASP A 136 7.77 19.58 -9.68
CA ASP A 136 8.52 18.32 -9.87
C ASP A 136 10.03 18.49 -9.65
N ALA A 137 10.59 19.67 -10.00
CA ALA A 137 12.01 19.97 -9.85
C ALA A 137 12.48 19.93 -8.39
N GLU A 138 11.69 20.48 -7.47
CA GLU A 138 12.01 20.47 -6.05
C GLU A 138 11.81 19.09 -5.42
N GLY A 139 10.87 18.30 -5.93
CA GLY A 139 10.73 16.89 -5.56
C GLY A 139 11.97 16.08 -5.93
N ILE A 140 12.49 16.30 -7.15
CA ILE A 140 13.74 15.69 -7.62
C ILE A 140 14.92 16.14 -6.75
N ALA A 141 15.05 17.43 -6.46
CA ALA A 141 16.15 17.96 -5.66
C ALA A 141 16.13 17.43 -4.22
N TRP A 142 14.96 17.39 -3.58
CA TRP A 142 14.79 16.83 -2.24
C TRP A 142 15.16 15.35 -2.19
N LEU A 143 14.71 14.57 -3.18
CA LEU A 143 15.04 13.16 -3.23
C LEU A 143 16.52 12.93 -3.58
N ALA A 144 17.12 13.80 -4.39
CA ALA A 144 18.54 13.71 -4.70
C ALA A 144 19.42 13.87 -3.45
N ASP A 145 19.06 14.80 -2.55
CA ASP A 145 19.73 14.97 -1.26
C ASP A 145 19.63 13.71 -0.39
N LEU A 146 18.46 13.08 -0.33
CA LEU A 146 18.25 11.82 0.39
C LEU A 146 19.03 10.64 -0.18
N LEU A 147 19.13 10.56 -1.51
CA LEU A 147 19.78 9.45 -2.20
C LEU A 147 21.31 9.65 -2.31
N GLY A 148 21.79 10.89 -2.19
CA GLY A 148 23.18 11.26 -2.47
C GLY A 148 23.55 11.20 -3.96
N ALA A 149 22.55 11.12 -4.84
CA ALA A 149 22.68 11.03 -6.30
C ALA A 149 21.36 11.49 -6.95
N SER A 150 21.35 11.74 -8.26
CA SER A 150 20.09 12.05 -8.93
C SER A 150 19.11 10.84 -8.84
N PRO A 151 17.79 11.06 -8.70
CA PRO A 151 16.83 9.96 -8.67
C PRO A 151 16.88 9.07 -9.91
N ALA A 152 17.21 9.64 -11.07
CA ALA A 152 17.35 8.90 -12.32
C ALA A 152 18.56 7.94 -12.29
N ASP A 153 19.71 8.41 -11.82
CA ASP A 153 20.93 7.58 -11.75
C ASP A 153 20.79 6.48 -10.71
N TRP A 154 20.22 6.80 -9.55
CA TRP A 154 19.93 5.83 -8.50
C TRP A 154 18.98 4.75 -9.01
N LEU A 155 17.90 5.14 -9.71
CA LEU A 155 16.92 4.21 -10.27
C LEU A 155 17.54 3.32 -11.36
N ALA A 156 18.40 3.86 -12.22
CA ALA A 156 19.06 3.09 -13.26
C ALA A 156 19.96 1.97 -12.69
N LEU A 157 20.61 2.20 -11.54
CA LEU A 157 21.37 1.17 -10.83
C LEU A 157 20.46 0.13 -10.18
N TRP A 158 19.38 0.59 -9.52
CA TRP A 158 18.36 -0.29 -8.94
C TRP A 158 17.72 -1.24 -9.96
N GLU A 159 17.44 -0.76 -11.18
CA GLU A 159 16.81 -1.56 -12.23
C GLU A 159 17.72 -2.66 -12.78
N ARG A 160 19.05 -2.49 -12.69
CA ARG A 160 20.02 -3.51 -13.15
C ARG A 160 20.24 -4.58 -12.10
N GLU A 161 20.58 -4.17 -10.88
CA GLU A 161 21.06 -5.06 -9.80
C GLU A 161 20.47 -4.60 -8.47
N PRO A 162 19.21 -4.93 -8.15
CA PRO A 162 18.46 -4.24 -7.10
C PRO A 162 18.96 -4.56 -5.70
N ALA A 163 19.22 -5.84 -5.43
CA ALA A 163 19.67 -6.30 -4.12
C ALA A 163 21.12 -5.85 -3.87
N GLU A 164 21.98 -6.02 -4.87
CA GLU A 164 23.38 -5.62 -4.83
C GLU A 164 23.52 -4.11 -4.74
N TRP A 165 22.74 -3.35 -5.51
CA TRP A 165 22.74 -1.89 -5.46
C TRP A 165 22.27 -1.38 -4.10
N LEU A 166 21.18 -1.92 -3.55
CA LEU A 166 20.71 -1.51 -2.23
C LEU A 166 21.76 -1.81 -1.15
N ALA A 167 22.45 -2.95 -1.24
CA ALA A 167 23.56 -3.31 -0.34
C ALA A 167 24.69 -2.29 -0.43
N GLN A 168 25.19 -2.04 -1.63
CA GLN A 168 26.27 -1.09 -1.87
C GLN A 168 25.88 0.34 -1.47
N TRP A 169 24.69 0.79 -1.83
CA TRP A 169 24.20 2.14 -1.55
C TRP A 169 23.99 2.35 -0.05
N SER A 170 23.40 1.39 0.66
CA SER A 170 23.20 1.51 2.11
C SER A 170 24.53 1.53 2.88
N GLU A 171 25.52 0.74 2.46
CA GLU A 171 26.84 0.67 3.09
C GLU A 171 27.69 1.93 2.84
N ARG A 172 27.67 2.47 1.61
CA ARG A 172 28.57 3.57 1.20
C ARG A 172 27.89 4.94 1.19
N GLY A 173 26.56 4.96 1.16
CA GLY A 173 25.76 6.16 1.09
C GLY A 173 25.96 7.04 2.33
N ARG A 174 25.85 8.34 2.13
CA ARG A 174 25.92 9.33 3.21
C ARG A 174 24.51 9.83 3.54
N GLY A 175 24.31 10.22 4.78
CA GLY A 175 23.03 10.69 5.27
C GLY A 175 22.23 9.63 6.01
N TRP A 176 21.08 10.05 6.52
CA TRP A 176 20.33 9.27 7.49
C TRP A 176 19.64 8.05 6.88
N LEU A 177 19.17 8.13 5.63
CA LEU A 177 18.40 7.06 5.00
C LEU A 177 19.28 5.85 4.61
N PRO A 178 20.41 6.00 3.91
CA PRO A 178 21.33 4.88 3.68
C PRO A 178 21.77 4.21 4.99
N ALA A 179 22.12 5.00 6.01
CA ALA A 179 22.56 4.50 7.32
C ALA A 179 21.46 3.69 8.04
N LEU A 180 20.21 4.15 7.98
CA LEU A 180 19.06 3.43 8.54
C LEU A 180 18.81 2.09 7.81
N LEU A 181 18.91 2.09 6.48
CA LEU A 181 18.77 0.88 5.69
C LEU A 181 19.92 -0.10 5.98
N HIS A 182 21.15 0.38 6.11
CA HIS A 182 22.30 -0.44 6.47
C HIS A 182 22.12 -1.09 7.84
N ALA A 183 21.72 -0.30 8.85
CA ALA A 183 21.50 -0.79 10.21
C ALA A 183 20.39 -1.85 10.30
N SER A 184 19.39 -1.81 9.42
CA SER A 184 18.29 -2.79 9.38
C SER A 184 18.56 -3.98 8.46
N ALA A 185 19.63 -3.98 7.66
CA ALA A 185 19.90 -4.99 6.63
C ALA A 185 20.02 -6.41 7.19
N ALA A 186 20.73 -6.60 8.31
CA ALA A 186 20.95 -7.93 8.89
C ALA A 186 19.64 -8.65 9.30
N LEU A 187 18.67 -7.90 9.85
CA LEU A 187 17.37 -8.44 10.23
C LEU A 187 16.39 -8.45 9.05
N GLY A 188 16.38 -7.39 8.26
CA GLY A 188 15.43 -7.19 7.17
C GLY A 188 15.68 -8.07 5.94
N SER A 189 16.91 -8.55 5.75
CA SER A 189 17.29 -9.44 4.63
C SER A 189 16.92 -10.89 4.87
N ARG A 190 16.24 -11.22 5.98
CA ARG A 190 15.73 -12.58 6.19
C ARG A 190 14.74 -12.96 5.07
N PRO A 191 14.85 -14.18 4.51
CA PRO A 191 13.99 -14.60 3.41
C PRO A 191 12.51 -14.54 3.76
N LEU A 192 11.73 -13.94 2.85
CA LEU A 192 10.28 -14.00 2.84
C LEU A 192 9.81 -15.02 1.80
N GLN A 193 8.65 -15.62 2.06
CA GLN A 193 7.93 -16.36 1.03
C GLN A 193 6.85 -15.43 0.45
N PRO A 194 7.05 -14.87 -0.75
CA PRO A 194 6.04 -14.04 -1.39
C PRO A 194 4.85 -14.88 -1.86
N ALA A 195 3.66 -14.30 -1.84
CA ALA A 195 2.49 -14.76 -2.58
C ALA A 195 2.53 -14.24 -4.02
N ALA A 196 1.57 -14.69 -4.84
CA ALA A 196 1.51 -14.29 -6.24
C ALA A 196 1.28 -12.77 -6.38
N PRO A 197 1.94 -12.07 -7.32
CA PRO A 197 1.69 -10.66 -7.55
C PRO A 197 0.25 -10.45 -8.07
N LEU A 198 -0.50 -9.56 -7.43
CA LEU A 198 -1.83 -9.18 -7.83
C LEU A 198 -1.76 -8.17 -8.99
N ARG A 199 -1.98 -8.65 -10.22
CA ARG A 199 -2.03 -7.84 -11.45
C ARG A 199 -3.25 -8.13 -12.34
N PRO A 200 -4.49 -8.18 -11.80
CA PRO A 200 -5.68 -8.45 -12.59
C PRO A 200 -5.90 -7.39 -13.67
N HIS A 201 -5.47 -6.15 -13.43
CA HIS A 201 -5.51 -5.03 -14.37
C HIS A 201 -4.54 -5.13 -15.55
N GLY A 202 -3.78 -6.22 -15.66
CA GLY A 202 -2.94 -6.49 -16.83
C GLY A 202 -3.74 -6.94 -18.07
N SER A 203 -4.97 -7.43 -17.90
CA SER A 203 -5.83 -7.77 -19.04
C SER A 203 -7.32 -7.57 -18.71
N PRO A 204 -8.16 -7.22 -19.70
CA PRO A 204 -9.61 -7.19 -19.51
C PRO A 204 -10.20 -8.55 -19.09
N ALA A 205 -9.60 -9.65 -19.55
CA ALA A 205 -10.05 -11.00 -19.18
C ALA A 205 -9.84 -11.28 -17.69
N ASP A 206 -8.69 -10.88 -17.14
CA ASP A 206 -8.39 -11.03 -15.72
C ASP A 206 -9.23 -10.14 -14.83
N LEU A 207 -9.54 -8.92 -15.28
CA LEU A 207 -10.49 -8.04 -14.58
C LEU A 207 -11.89 -8.64 -14.50
N ARG A 208 -12.38 -9.27 -15.58
CA ARG A 208 -13.67 -9.99 -15.55
C ARG A 208 -13.61 -11.19 -14.60
N ALA A 209 -12.57 -12.01 -14.70
CA ALA A 209 -12.38 -13.15 -13.82
C ALA A 209 -12.29 -12.73 -12.34
N LEU A 210 -11.68 -11.57 -12.05
CA LEU A 210 -11.67 -11.01 -10.71
C LEU A 210 -13.09 -10.61 -10.28
N ALA A 211 -13.81 -9.86 -11.11
CA ALA A 211 -15.17 -9.43 -10.81
C ALA A 211 -16.11 -10.61 -10.51
N ASP A 212 -16.01 -11.68 -11.31
CA ASP A 212 -16.76 -12.92 -11.12
C ASP A 212 -16.38 -13.60 -9.80
N GLY A 213 -15.08 -13.68 -9.50
CA GLY A 213 -14.55 -14.28 -8.27
C GLY A 213 -14.90 -13.51 -7.00
N LEU A 214 -15.11 -12.20 -7.09
CA LEU A 214 -15.65 -11.43 -5.96
C LEU A 214 -17.08 -11.91 -5.62
N GLY A 215 -17.94 -12.20 -6.61
CA GLY A 215 -19.28 -12.75 -6.36
C GLY A 215 -20.17 -11.88 -5.43
N THR A 216 -21.30 -12.39 -4.95
CA THR A 216 -22.19 -11.63 -4.04
C THR A 216 -21.85 -11.79 -2.55
N ALA A 217 -21.14 -12.86 -2.19
CA ALA A 217 -20.76 -13.22 -0.82
C ALA A 217 -19.25 -13.01 -0.55
N PHE A 218 -18.65 -11.99 -1.17
CA PHE A 218 -17.22 -11.69 -1.06
C PHE A 218 -16.80 -11.47 0.40
N ASP A 219 -15.87 -12.28 0.90
CA ASP A 219 -15.19 -11.96 2.15
C ASP A 219 -14.02 -11.01 1.90
N ALA A 220 -14.27 -9.71 2.12
CA ALA A 220 -13.23 -8.70 2.03
C ALA A 220 -12.10 -8.89 3.05
N ALA A 221 -12.28 -9.68 4.11
CA ALA A 221 -11.23 -9.95 5.09
C ALA A 221 -10.23 -11.02 4.61
N ALA A 222 -10.58 -11.82 3.60
CA ALA A 222 -9.75 -12.90 3.08
C ALA A 222 -9.88 -13.04 1.54
N PRO A 223 -9.51 -12.00 0.78
CA PRO A 223 -9.64 -12.02 -0.67
C PRO A 223 -8.69 -13.04 -1.31
N THR A 224 -9.18 -13.77 -2.31
CA THR A 224 -8.35 -14.67 -3.12
C THR A 224 -8.37 -14.27 -4.58
N TRP A 225 -7.26 -14.52 -5.26
CA TRP A 225 -7.12 -14.34 -6.70
C TRP A 225 -6.79 -15.70 -7.33
N ARG A 226 -7.66 -16.18 -8.23
CA ARG A 226 -7.59 -17.52 -8.83
C ARG A 226 -7.42 -18.63 -7.77
N GLY A 227 -8.18 -18.52 -6.68
CA GLY A 227 -8.19 -19.48 -5.57
C GLY A 227 -6.94 -19.44 -4.67
N ARG A 228 -6.09 -18.43 -4.79
CA ARG A 228 -4.83 -18.31 -4.02
C ARG A 228 -4.72 -16.93 -3.36
N CYS A 229 -3.93 -16.84 -2.29
CA CYS A 229 -3.51 -15.56 -1.76
C CYS A 229 -2.65 -14.81 -2.79
N ALA A 230 -2.81 -13.49 -2.83
CA ALA A 230 -2.01 -12.61 -3.65
C ALA A 230 -1.49 -11.44 -2.83
N GLU A 231 -0.46 -10.78 -3.33
CA GLU A 231 0.15 -9.60 -2.73
C GLU A 231 0.11 -8.42 -3.68
N THR A 232 0.10 -7.23 -3.12
CA THR A 232 0.21 -6.00 -3.89
C THR A 232 1.09 -4.97 -3.19
N GLY A 233 1.75 -4.11 -3.97
CA GLY A 233 2.66 -3.09 -3.45
C GLY A 233 3.45 -2.43 -4.55
N THR A 234 4.51 -1.72 -4.18
CA THR A 234 5.39 -1.00 -5.12
C THR A 234 6.07 -1.92 -6.15
N TRP A 235 6.39 -3.16 -5.77
CA TRP A 235 7.00 -4.14 -6.68
C TRP A 235 5.98 -4.85 -7.60
N THR A 236 4.68 -4.72 -7.31
CA THR A 236 3.62 -5.38 -8.11
C THR A 236 2.99 -4.45 -9.14
N ARG A 237 3.49 -3.22 -9.31
CA ARG A 237 2.98 -2.26 -10.30
C ARG A 237 2.88 -2.91 -11.67
N LEU A 238 1.86 -2.58 -12.45
CA LEU A 238 1.66 -3.13 -13.79
C LEU A 238 2.85 -2.87 -14.70
N HIS A 239 3.42 -1.68 -14.58
CA HIS A 239 4.54 -1.22 -15.38
C HIS A 239 5.90 -1.71 -14.87
N ASP A 240 5.96 -2.38 -13.72
CA ASP A 240 7.19 -2.98 -13.22
C ASP A 240 7.44 -4.33 -13.89
N LEU A 241 8.43 -4.34 -14.80
CA LEU A 241 8.81 -5.49 -15.64
C LEU A 241 9.69 -6.50 -14.90
N ARG A 242 10.00 -6.27 -13.62
CA ARG A 242 10.75 -7.24 -12.81
C ARG A 242 10.04 -8.59 -12.82
N ALA A 243 10.80 -9.63 -13.15
CA ALA A 243 10.33 -11.01 -13.11
C ALA A 243 10.25 -11.53 -11.67
N ASP A 244 11.25 -11.21 -10.85
CA ASP A 244 11.39 -11.78 -9.53
C ASP A 244 10.84 -10.87 -8.41
N PRO A 245 10.04 -11.43 -7.48
CA PRO A 245 9.58 -10.72 -6.31
C PRO A 245 10.77 -10.39 -5.39
N PRO A 246 10.75 -9.24 -4.68
CA PRO A 246 11.71 -8.96 -3.62
C PRO A 246 11.78 -10.12 -2.62
N ALA A 247 12.98 -10.66 -2.38
CA ALA A 247 13.18 -11.86 -1.59
C ALA A 247 13.08 -11.62 -0.07
N SER A 248 13.10 -10.36 0.35
CA SER A 248 13.18 -9.96 1.75
C SER A 248 12.35 -8.70 2.07
N ALA A 249 12.12 -8.43 3.36
CA ALA A 249 11.48 -7.19 3.78
C ALA A 249 12.34 -5.97 3.39
N TRP A 250 13.66 -6.13 3.46
CA TRP A 250 14.61 -5.08 3.15
C TRP A 250 14.63 -4.68 1.67
N GLU A 251 14.57 -5.63 0.75
CA GLU A 251 14.42 -5.33 -0.69
C GLU A 251 13.08 -4.66 -1.00
N ARG A 252 12.02 -4.93 -0.23
CA ARG A 252 10.73 -4.22 -0.37
C ARG A 252 10.83 -2.76 0.05
N LEU A 253 11.66 -2.45 1.06
CA LEU A 253 11.98 -1.05 1.40
C LEU A 253 12.72 -0.37 0.24
N GLY A 254 13.69 -1.06 -0.39
CA GLY A 254 14.35 -0.58 -1.61
C GLY A 254 13.39 -0.32 -2.76
N ALA A 255 12.47 -1.25 -3.01
CA ALA A 255 11.43 -1.10 -4.04
C ALA A 255 10.54 0.13 -3.80
N ARG A 256 10.31 0.50 -2.53
CA ARG A 256 9.58 1.72 -2.17
C ARG A 256 10.36 2.99 -2.46
N ILE A 257 11.68 2.99 -2.21
CA ILE A 257 12.55 4.10 -2.59
C ILE A 257 12.55 4.27 -4.12
N ALA A 258 12.63 3.16 -4.87
CA ALA A 258 12.54 3.16 -6.32
C ALA A 258 11.18 3.68 -6.85
N ASP A 259 10.06 3.31 -6.19
CA ASP A 259 8.73 3.83 -6.53
C ASP A 259 8.68 5.36 -6.36
N LEU A 260 9.21 5.88 -5.25
CA LEU A 260 9.29 7.32 -5.01
C LEU A 260 10.20 8.04 -6.03
N ALA A 261 11.32 7.42 -6.42
CA ALA A 261 12.17 7.93 -7.49
C ALA A 261 11.41 8.05 -8.82
N ARG A 262 10.69 7.01 -9.23
CA ARG A 262 9.83 7.04 -10.43
C ARG A 262 8.76 8.12 -10.38
N LEU A 263 8.13 8.29 -9.22
CA LEU A 263 7.10 9.32 -9.01
C LEU A 263 7.67 10.74 -8.97
N SER A 264 8.95 10.91 -8.61
CA SER A 264 9.61 12.22 -8.61
C SER A 264 9.95 12.71 -10.02
N LEU A 265 10.23 11.79 -10.95
CA LEU A 265 10.70 12.10 -12.30
C LEU A 265 9.57 12.62 -13.20
N PRO A 266 9.92 13.33 -14.30
CA PRO A 266 8.95 13.82 -15.28
C PRO A 266 8.08 12.72 -15.88
N ASP A 267 6.87 13.08 -16.29
CA ASP A 267 5.90 12.15 -16.86
C ASP A 267 6.47 11.43 -18.09
N THR A 268 6.64 10.11 -17.98
CA THR A 268 7.00 9.22 -19.08
C THR A 268 6.05 8.02 -19.05
N PRO A 269 5.26 7.77 -20.11
CA PRO A 269 4.26 6.71 -20.11
C PRO A 269 4.82 5.36 -19.68
N GLY A 270 4.21 4.74 -18.66
CA GLY A 270 4.63 3.44 -18.12
C GLY A 270 6.01 3.42 -17.47
N ARG A 271 6.64 4.57 -17.19
CA ARG A 271 8.01 4.62 -16.64
C ARG A 271 8.17 5.56 -15.46
N ALA A 272 7.56 6.74 -15.52
CA ALA A 272 7.79 7.79 -14.53
C ALA A 272 6.62 8.78 -14.43
N GLY A 273 6.62 9.55 -13.34
CA GLY A 273 5.63 10.58 -13.07
C GLY A 273 4.20 10.02 -12.98
N THR A 274 3.23 10.70 -13.58
CA THR A 274 1.83 10.25 -13.58
C THR A 274 1.62 8.99 -14.41
N GLY A 275 2.48 8.75 -15.41
CA GLY A 275 2.43 7.57 -16.27
C GLY A 275 2.91 6.29 -15.59
N TRP A 276 3.48 6.37 -14.38
CA TRP A 276 3.93 5.22 -13.61
C TRP A 276 2.78 4.45 -12.92
N LEU A 277 1.70 5.14 -12.56
CA LEU A 277 0.57 4.55 -11.83
C LEU A 277 -0.55 4.15 -12.79
N ALA A 278 -0.89 2.86 -12.80
CA ALA A 278 -2.01 2.37 -13.59
C ALA A 278 -3.36 2.64 -12.91
N THR A 279 -4.34 3.10 -13.70
CA THR A 279 -5.73 3.30 -13.28
C THR A 279 -6.67 2.91 -14.41
N GLY A 280 -7.89 2.51 -14.08
CA GLY A 280 -8.90 2.25 -15.10
C GLY A 280 -10.18 1.69 -14.53
N ALA A 281 -11.10 1.38 -15.43
CA ALA A 281 -12.40 0.81 -15.11
C ALA A 281 -12.84 -0.20 -16.17
N LEU A 282 -13.75 -1.09 -15.77
CA LEU A 282 -14.38 -2.06 -16.63
C LEU A 282 -15.84 -2.22 -16.21
N GLN A 283 -16.76 -2.12 -17.17
CA GLN A 283 -18.14 -2.54 -16.94
C GLN A 283 -18.20 -4.07 -16.89
N THR A 284 -18.73 -4.61 -15.80
CA THR A 284 -18.80 -6.07 -15.56
C THR A 284 -20.20 -6.62 -15.81
N GLY A 285 -21.21 -5.75 -15.87
CA GLY A 285 -22.60 -6.09 -16.13
C GLY A 285 -23.47 -4.84 -16.23
N THR A 286 -24.76 -5.02 -16.52
CA THR A 286 -25.72 -3.92 -16.52
C THR A 286 -25.85 -3.34 -15.11
N GLY A 287 -25.47 -2.07 -14.93
CA GLY A 287 -25.46 -1.44 -13.60
C GLY A 287 -24.25 -1.83 -12.74
N GLU A 288 -23.26 -2.55 -13.27
CA GLU A 288 -22.11 -3.02 -12.50
C GLU A 288 -20.78 -2.54 -13.09
N GLY A 289 -19.94 -1.96 -12.25
CA GLY A 289 -18.64 -1.43 -12.65
C GLY A 289 -17.54 -1.83 -11.67
N LEU A 290 -16.40 -2.22 -12.21
CA LEU A 290 -15.16 -2.45 -11.49
C LEU A 290 -14.18 -1.34 -11.84
N ALA A 291 -13.44 -0.81 -10.87
CA ALA A 291 -12.32 0.09 -11.13
C ALA A 291 -11.12 -0.25 -10.27
N TRP A 292 -9.96 0.16 -10.74
CA TRP A 292 -8.69 -0.03 -10.05
C TRP A 292 -7.84 1.24 -10.09
N VAL A 293 -7.07 1.43 -9.02
CA VAL A 293 -6.08 2.50 -8.88
C VAL A 293 -4.85 1.95 -8.17
N GLU A 294 -3.66 2.16 -8.73
CA GLU A 294 -2.40 1.88 -8.03
C GLU A 294 -2.08 2.99 -7.02
N THR A 295 -1.92 2.61 -5.74
CA THR A 295 -1.66 3.52 -4.60
C THR A 295 -0.31 3.22 -3.96
N ALA A 296 0.15 4.03 -2.99
CA ALA A 296 1.43 3.80 -2.28
C ALA A 296 1.56 2.41 -1.65
N ARG A 297 0.45 1.78 -1.28
CA ARG A 297 0.43 0.48 -0.59
C ARG A 297 0.07 -0.69 -1.51
N GLY A 298 -0.28 -0.40 -2.76
CA GLY A 298 -0.63 -1.40 -3.77
C GLY A 298 -1.93 -1.08 -4.51
N LEU A 299 -2.52 -2.11 -5.13
CA LEU A 299 -3.72 -2.02 -5.96
C LEU A 299 -4.97 -1.87 -5.09
N LEU A 300 -5.68 -0.76 -5.29
CA LEU A 300 -7.01 -0.50 -4.76
C LEU A 300 -8.05 -0.89 -5.80
N ILE A 301 -9.06 -1.67 -5.40
CA ILE A 301 -10.15 -2.10 -6.29
C ILE A 301 -11.49 -1.70 -5.70
N HIS A 302 -12.33 -1.06 -6.51
CA HIS A 302 -13.72 -0.75 -6.16
C HIS A 302 -14.66 -1.51 -7.09
N ARG A 303 -15.75 -2.05 -6.53
CA ARG A 303 -16.86 -2.62 -7.30
C ARG A 303 -18.15 -1.90 -6.92
N ALA A 304 -18.80 -1.29 -7.90
CA ALA A 304 -20.05 -0.57 -7.73
C ALA A 304 -21.20 -1.31 -8.42
N ARG A 305 -22.34 -1.39 -7.75
CA ARG A 305 -23.64 -1.82 -8.31
C ARG A 305 -24.61 -0.68 -8.14
N ILE A 306 -25.26 -0.27 -9.23
CA ILE A 306 -26.20 0.84 -9.25
C ILE A 306 -27.57 0.42 -9.78
N GLU A 307 -28.59 1.11 -9.30
CA GLU A 307 -29.98 0.91 -9.70
C GLU A 307 -30.67 2.25 -10.00
N GLY A 308 -31.94 2.18 -10.42
CA GLY A 308 -32.73 3.35 -10.76
C GLY A 308 -32.44 3.92 -12.16
N PRO A 309 -33.20 4.92 -12.60
CA PRO A 309 -33.04 5.56 -13.90
C PRO A 309 -31.77 6.43 -13.97
N PRO A 310 -31.26 6.78 -15.15
CA PRO A 310 -30.08 7.65 -15.30
C PRO A 310 -30.13 8.97 -14.52
N ALA A 311 -31.32 9.57 -14.39
CA ALA A 311 -31.52 10.82 -13.67
C ALA A 311 -31.46 10.70 -12.13
N ASP A 312 -31.59 9.48 -11.58
CA ASP A 312 -31.55 9.21 -10.13
C ASP A 312 -30.83 7.88 -9.86
N ARG A 313 -29.61 7.73 -10.40
CA ARG A 313 -28.79 6.53 -10.18
C ARG A 313 -28.41 6.44 -8.70
N ARG A 314 -28.79 5.33 -8.06
CA ARG A 314 -28.50 5.05 -6.65
C ARG A 314 -27.56 3.86 -6.52
N VAL A 315 -26.76 3.85 -5.46
CA VAL A 315 -25.87 2.74 -5.16
C VAL A 315 -26.67 1.61 -4.50
N ALA A 316 -26.83 0.50 -5.22
CA ALA A 316 -27.44 -0.73 -4.73
C ALA A 316 -26.45 -1.56 -3.90
N GLY A 317 -25.16 -1.48 -4.21
CA GLY A 317 -24.11 -2.14 -3.44
C GLY A 317 -22.72 -1.62 -3.80
N TYR A 318 -21.80 -1.71 -2.84
CA TYR A 318 -20.45 -1.18 -3.02
C TYR A 318 -19.42 -1.98 -2.24
N ASP A 319 -18.38 -2.45 -2.93
CA ASP A 319 -17.28 -3.18 -2.32
C ASP A 319 -15.96 -2.44 -2.56
N VAL A 320 -15.11 -2.43 -1.53
CA VAL A 320 -13.75 -1.89 -1.58
C VAL A 320 -12.81 -3.00 -1.14
N VAL A 321 -11.90 -3.38 -2.03
CA VAL A 321 -10.80 -4.29 -1.72
C VAL A 321 -9.53 -3.46 -1.66
N ALA A 322 -9.04 -3.22 -0.45
CA ALA A 322 -7.87 -2.40 -0.21
C ALA A 322 -6.58 -3.23 -0.29
N PRO A 323 -5.41 -2.59 -0.52
CA PRO A 323 -4.13 -3.28 -0.52
C PRO A 323 -3.84 -4.08 0.76
N THR A 324 -4.28 -3.56 1.92
CA THR A 324 -4.14 -4.25 3.22
C THR A 324 -4.91 -5.56 3.25
N ASP A 325 -6.06 -5.66 2.59
CA ASP A 325 -6.89 -6.86 2.60
C ASP A 325 -6.17 -8.04 1.89
N TRP A 326 -5.43 -7.74 0.81
CA TRP A 326 -4.57 -8.71 0.12
C TRP A 326 -3.31 -9.06 0.92
N ASN A 327 -2.57 -8.05 1.34
CA ASN A 327 -1.26 -8.22 1.97
C ASN A 327 -1.32 -8.87 3.36
N PHE A 328 -2.41 -8.62 4.08
CA PHE A 328 -2.65 -9.13 5.43
C PHE A 328 -3.70 -10.24 5.46
N HIS A 329 -3.85 -10.97 4.35
CA HIS A 329 -4.63 -12.19 4.30
C HIS A 329 -4.14 -13.19 5.37
N PRO A 330 -5.03 -13.87 6.14
CA PRO A 330 -4.64 -14.78 7.24
C PRO A 330 -3.76 -15.97 6.83
N LEU A 331 -3.78 -16.32 5.54
CA LEU A 331 -2.92 -17.35 4.93
C LEU A 331 -1.81 -16.79 4.02
N GLY A 332 -1.74 -15.46 3.88
CA GLY A 332 -0.86 -14.75 2.95
C GLY A 332 0.60 -14.60 3.43
N ALA A 333 1.36 -13.77 2.72
CA ALA A 333 2.81 -13.64 2.91
C ALA A 333 3.20 -13.07 4.27
N VAL A 334 2.49 -12.05 4.77
CA VAL A 334 2.72 -11.52 6.14
C VAL A 334 2.45 -12.59 7.18
N ALA A 335 1.33 -13.31 7.07
CA ALA A 335 0.99 -14.38 7.99
C ALA A 335 2.03 -15.52 7.95
N HIS A 336 2.60 -15.81 6.78
CA HIS A 336 3.68 -16.80 6.65
C HIS A 336 4.96 -16.32 7.34
N ALA A 337 5.32 -15.05 7.19
CA ALA A 337 6.47 -14.47 7.86
C ALA A 337 6.28 -14.49 9.38
N LEU A 338 5.10 -14.10 9.89
CA LEU A 338 4.77 -14.12 11.32
C LEU A 338 4.90 -15.50 11.94
N GLU A 339 4.47 -16.56 11.24
CA GLU A 339 4.57 -17.96 11.71
C GLU A 339 6.02 -18.39 11.97
N ARG A 340 6.98 -17.81 11.24
CA ARG A 340 8.41 -18.14 11.31
C ARG A 340 9.20 -17.18 12.20
N MET A 341 8.55 -16.14 12.72
CA MET A 341 9.18 -15.19 13.62
C MET A 341 9.27 -15.74 15.04
N PRO A 342 10.33 -15.40 15.80
CA PRO A 342 10.34 -15.69 17.23
C PRO A 342 9.24 -14.88 17.92
N ALA A 343 8.53 -15.52 18.86
CA ALA A 343 7.51 -14.85 19.67
C ALA A 343 8.12 -13.87 20.68
N GLU A 344 9.35 -14.15 21.13
CA GLU A 344 10.05 -13.42 22.19
C GLU A 344 11.55 -13.26 21.86
N GLY A 345 12.27 -12.50 22.68
CA GLY A 345 13.70 -12.26 22.56
C GLY A 345 14.04 -10.94 21.88
N ARG A 346 15.32 -10.57 21.93
CA ARG A 346 15.82 -9.24 21.54
C ARG A 346 15.51 -8.83 20.10
N GLU A 347 15.33 -9.80 19.21
CA GLU A 347 15.11 -9.59 17.77
C GLU A 347 13.62 -9.60 17.38
N ALA A 348 12.72 -10.14 18.22
CA ALA A 348 11.30 -10.31 17.89
C ALA A 348 10.61 -8.98 17.55
N GLY A 349 10.79 -7.98 18.41
CA GLY A 349 10.25 -6.63 18.20
C GLY A 349 10.78 -5.96 16.93
N PRO A 350 12.11 -5.82 16.75
CA PRO A 350 12.69 -5.26 15.53
C PRO A 350 12.27 -5.98 14.24
N LEU A 351 12.25 -7.31 14.21
CA LEU A 351 11.83 -8.09 13.04
C LEU A 351 10.38 -7.79 12.64
N LEU A 352 9.49 -7.75 13.63
CA LEU A 352 8.09 -7.44 13.39
C LEU A 352 7.93 -6.03 12.82
N ARG A 353 8.62 -5.03 13.40
CA ARG A 353 8.54 -3.65 12.92
C ARG A 353 9.10 -3.49 11.50
N ILE A 354 10.21 -4.16 11.16
CA ILE A 354 10.75 -4.16 9.80
C ILE A 354 9.77 -4.78 8.81
N LEU A 355 9.12 -5.89 9.18
CA LEU A 355 8.08 -6.50 8.35
C LEU A 355 6.89 -5.55 8.13
N MET A 356 6.40 -4.90 9.19
CA MET A 356 5.31 -3.94 9.10
C MET A 356 5.70 -2.72 8.26
N ALA A 357 6.93 -2.22 8.38
CA ALA A 357 7.46 -1.11 7.58
C ALA A 357 7.53 -1.45 6.07
N ALA A 358 7.87 -2.71 5.75
CA ALA A 358 7.95 -3.20 4.38
C ALA A 358 6.58 -3.35 3.72
N TYR A 359 5.59 -3.86 4.45
CA TYR A 359 4.22 -4.09 3.95
C TYR A 359 3.27 -2.90 4.11
N ASP A 360 3.59 -1.95 5.00
CA ASP A 360 2.89 -0.67 5.23
C ASP A 360 1.36 -0.83 5.31
N PRO A 361 0.83 -1.43 6.39
CA PRO A 361 -0.61 -1.54 6.57
C PRO A 361 -1.27 -0.14 6.62
N CYS A 362 -2.45 -0.01 6.00
CA CYS A 362 -3.24 1.23 6.03
C CYS A 362 -3.87 1.50 7.41
N VAL A 363 -3.71 0.59 8.36
CA VAL A 363 -4.33 0.62 9.70
C VAL A 363 -3.26 0.36 10.75
N ARG A 364 -3.57 0.72 12.00
CA ARG A 364 -2.68 0.40 13.12
C ARG A 364 -2.59 -1.11 13.29
N PHE A 365 -1.43 -1.59 13.74
CA PHE A 365 -1.29 -2.96 14.20
C PHE A 365 -1.06 -2.98 15.71
N ALA A 366 -1.51 -4.04 16.35
CA ALA A 366 -1.33 -4.33 17.77
C ALA A 366 -0.73 -5.72 17.92
N VAL A 367 0.32 -5.83 18.72
CA VAL A 367 0.95 -7.10 19.06
C VAL A 367 0.18 -7.72 20.22
N GLU A 368 -0.33 -8.92 20.02
CA GLU A 368 -0.93 -9.70 21.10
C GLU A 368 0.08 -10.75 21.56
N SER A 369 0.56 -10.58 22.79
CA SER A 369 1.36 -11.62 23.44
C SER A 369 0.47 -12.84 23.72
N ARG A 370 1.08 -14.03 23.75
CA ARG A 370 0.45 -15.18 24.39
C ARG A 370 0.31 -14.83 25.88
N THR A 371 -0.81 -14.28 26.30
CA THR A 371 -1.22 -14.46 27.69
C THR A 371 -1.30 -15.96 27.89
N ALA A 372 -0.49 -16.48 28.80
CA ALA A 372 -0.65 -17.83 29.29
C ALA A 372 -2.00 -17.90 30.00
N THR A 373 -3.09 -18.13 29.26
CA THR A 373 -4.20 -18.90 29.81
C THR A 373 -3.72 -20.35 29.88
N ALA A 374 -2.85 -20.60 30.86
CA ALA A 374 -2.93 -21.82 31.60
C ALA A 374 -4.26 -21.73 32.36
N GLU A 375 -5.36 -22.13 31.71
CA GLU A 375 -6.38 -22.84 32.48
C GLU A 375 -5.65 -24.07 33.00
N LEU A 376 -5.21 -23.99 34.25
CA LEU A 376 -4.89 -25.17 35.05
C LEU A 376 -6.16 -26.02 35.04
N PRO A 377 -6.16 -27.22 34.42
CA PRO A 377 -7.26 -28.14 34.60
C PRO A 377 -7.06 -28.81 35.96
N HIS A 378 -7.52 -28.17 37.03
CA HIS A 378 -7.64 -28.75 38.38
C HIS A 378 -8.78 -28.02 39.10
N ALA A 379 -9.81 -28.66 39.64
CA ALA A 379 -10.23 -30.05 39.72
C ALA A 379 -11.72 -30.03 40.12
#